data_AF-A0A9X9M3H7-F1
#
_entry.id   AF-A0A9X9M3H7-F1
#
_cell.length_a   1.000
_cell.length_b   1.000
_cell.length_c   1.000
_cell.angle_alpha   90.00
_cell.angle_beta   90.00
_cell.angle_gamma   90.00
#
_symmetry.space_group_name_H-M   'P 1'
#
loop_
_entity.id
_entity.type
_entity.pdbx_description
1 polymer ?
#
loop_
_entity_poly.entity_id
_entity_poly.type
_entity_poly.pdbx_seq_one_letter_code
_entity_poly.pdbx_strand_id
1 'polypeptide(L)'
;RKFQARLFSDNEEPIAEVQEVENLLNSFKTKLAAALARCRIKHDALSIYHILPETVRNQELRASTLPLYAWINTCKISPEDVYYSLNKKGYNKVNSVLHIDEKVYAVDQHCYDVLIFPSHLKNDLLNTDLFKDYKLIFQVNIYFHCGSQ
;
A
#
# COMPACT_ATOMS: atom_id res chain seq x y z
N ARG A 1 -15.85 17.18 -12.37
CA ARG A 1 -16.33 15.89 -11.83
C ARG A 1 -17.08 16.19 -10.54
N LYS A 2 -18.42 16.10 -10.53
CA LYS A 2 -19.22 16.32 -9.31
C LYS A 2 -19.20 15.03 -8.49
N PHE A 3 -18.95 15.11 -7.19
CA PHE A 3 -19.10 13.98 -6.28
C PHE A 3 -20.59 13.77 -6.03
N GLN A 4 -21.09 12.57 -6.30
CA GLN A 4 -22.46 12.18 -5.96
C GLN A 4 -22.51 11.79 -4.48
N ALA A 5 -23.58 12.21 -3.81
CA ALA A 5 -23.89 11.76 -2.45
C ALA A 5 -24.19 10.26 -2.46
N ARG A 6 -24.10 9.62 -1.29
CA ARG A 6 -24.40 8.20 -1.12
C ARG A 6 -25.85 7.93 -1.56
N LEU A 7 -26.06 6.87 -2.35
CA LEU A 7 -27.38 6.33 -2.64
C LEU A 7 -27.74 5.38 -1.50
N PHE A 8 -28.74 5.73 -0.71
CA PHE A 8 -29.34 4.82 0.27
C PHE A 8 -30.02 3.67 -0.47
N SER A 9 -29.87 2.44 0.03
CA SER A 9 -30.71 1.34 -0.45
C SER A 9 -32.13 1.51 0.11
N ASP A 10 -33.16 1.08 -0.63
CA ASP A 10 -34.59 1.25 -0.25
C ASP A 10 -34.97 0.66 1.13
N ASN A 11 -34.06 -0.09 1.78
CA ASN A 11 -34.28 -0.77 3.06
C ASN A 11 -33.52 -0.14 4.25
N GLU A 12 -32.76 0.95 4.06
CA GLU A 12 -32.03 1.62 5.15
C GLU A 12 -32.80 2.84 5.65
N GLU A 13 -33.29 2.78 6.91
CA GLU A 13 -33.82 3.97 7.57
C GLU A 13 -32.66 4.94 7.89
N PRO A 14 -32.72 6.19 7.40
CA PRO A 14 -31.65 7.15 7.62
C PRO A 14 -31.64 7.60 9.09
N ILE A 15 -30.57 7.28 9.80
CA ILE A 15 -30.32 7.76 11.16
C ILE A 15 -29.88 9.22 11.06
N ALA A 16 -30.65 10.13 11.66
CA ALA A 16 -30.47 11.58 11.51
C ALA A 16 -29.07 12.05 11.93
N GLU A 17 -28.54 11.51 13.03
CA GLU A 17 -27.21 11.83 13.55
C GLU A 17 -26.10 11.39 12.59
N VAL A 18 -26.27 10.22 11.95
CA VAL A 18 -25.30 9.70 10.96
C VAL A 18 -25.31 10.56 9.70
N GLN A 19 -26.49 11.02 9.27
CA GLN A 19 -26.64 11.91 8.12
C GLN A 19 -25.99 13.28 8.36
N GLU A 20 -26.11 13.82 9.57
CA GLU A 20 -25.49 15.08 9.95
C GLU A 20 -23.96 14.98 9.90
N VAL A 21 -23.39 13.93 10.49
CA VAL A 21 -21.94 13.65 10.43
C VAL A 21 -21.48 13.48 8.99
N GLU A 22 -22.23 12.74 8.16
CA GLU A 22 -21.91 12.57 6.75
C GLU A 22 -21.93 13.91 5.97
N ASN A 23 -22.93 14.75 6.23
CA ASN A 23 -23.02 16.07 5.61
C ASN A 23 -21.86 16.98 6.02
N LEU A 24 -21.46 16.93 7.29
CA LEU A 24 -20.28 17.65 7.79
C LEU A 24 -19.01 17.15 7.10
N LEU A 25 -18.77 15.83 7.06
CA LEU A 25 -17.62 15.23 6.38
C LEU A 25 -17.57 15.61 4.90
N ASN A 26 -18.71 15.57 4.19
CA ASN A 26 -18.80 15.99 2.79
C ASN A 26 -18.52 17.49 2.60
N SER A 27 -18.96 18.33 3.54
CA SER A 27 -18.64 19.76 3.55
C SER A 27 -17.14 20.00 3.72
N PHE A 28 -16.50 19.33 4.68
CA PHE A 28 -15.04 19.42 4.88
C PHE A 28 -14.25 18.93 3.66
N LYS A 29 -14.62 17.79 3.08
CA LYS A 29 -14.03 17.27 1.85
C LYS A 29 -14.11 18.27 0.70
N THR A 30 -15.27 18.90 0.52
CA THR A 30 -15.49 19.92 -0.52
C THR A 30 -14.65 21.17 -0.28
N LYS A 31 -14.62 21.67 0.96
CA LYS A 31 -13.80 22.82 1.37
C LYS A 31 -12.31 22.54 1.14
N LEU A 32 -11.84 21.35 1.49
CA LEU A 32 -10.46 20.93 1.29
C LEU A 32 -10.10 20.86 -0.19
N ALA A 33 -10.93 20.22 -1.02
CA ALA A 33 -10.73 20.16 -2.46
C ALA A 33 -10.66 21.56 -3.09
N ALA A 34 -11.53 22.48 -2.66
CA ALA A 34 -11.53 23.86 -3.12
C ALA A 34 -10.27 24.62 -2.68
N ALA A 35 -9.85 24.47 -1.42
CA ALA A 35 -8.62 25.06 -0.90
C ALA A 35 -7.38 24.55 -1.66
N LEU A 36 -7.32 23.25 -1.93
CA LEU A 36 -6.27 22.61 -2.68
C LEU A 36 -6.21 23.10 -4.13
N ALA A 37 -7.36 23.24 -4.79
CA ALA A 37 -7.44 23.78 -6.14
C ALA A 37 -6.95 25.24 -6.20
N ARG A 38 -7.34 26.08 -5.23
CA ARG A 38 -6.84 27.46 -5.11
C ARG A 38 -5.33 27.50 -4.89
N CYS A 39 -4.81 26.64 -4.02
CA CYS A 39 -3.37 26.50 -3.78
C CYS A 39 -2.63 26.12 -5.08
N ARG A 40 -3.18 25.17 -5.85
CA ARG A 40 -2.59 24.74 -7.12
C ARG A 40 -2.49 25.86 -8.15
N ILE A 41 -3.56 26.64 -8.33
CA ILE A 41 -3.58 27.79 -9.25
C ILE A 41 -2.59 28.85 -8.78
N LYS A 42 -2.58 29.17 -7.48
CA LYS A 42 -1.68 30.17 -6.89
C LYS A 42 -0.19 29.85 -7.11
N HIS A 43 0.17 28.57 -7.04
CA HIS A 43 1.55 28.10 -7.18
C HIS A 43 1.90 27.60 -8.58
N ASP A 44 1.01 27.78 -9.57
CA ASP A 44 1.14 27.26 -10.94
C ASP A 44 1.62 25.80 -11.01
N ALA A 45 1.13 24.99 -10.08
CA ALA A 45 1.64 23.64 -9.87
C ALA A 45 0.97 22.64 -10.82
N LEU A 46 1.77 21.99 -11.67
CA LEU A 46 1.31 20.95 -12.62
C LEU A 46 0.76 19.69 -11.93
N SER A 47 1.12 19.47 -10.67
CA SER A 47 0.67 18.35 -9.85
C SER A 47 0.61 18.77 -8.39
N ILE A 48 -0.28 18.14 -7.62
CA ILE A 48 -0.33 18.28 -6.16
C ILE A 48 1.03 18.00 -5.51
N TYR A 49 1.85 17.13 -6.11
CA TYR A 49 3.19 16.80 -5.62
C TYR A 49 4.04 18.05 -5.34
N HIS A 50 3.99 19.05 -6.22
CA HIS A 50 4.76 20.29 -6.09
C HIS A 50 4.24 21.23 -4.99
N ILE A 51 3.02 20.98 -4.49
CA ILE A 51 2.37 21.76 -3.43
C ILE A 51 2.61 21.11 -2.06
N LEU A 52 2.84 19.79 -2.03
CA LEU A 52 3.06 19.07 -0.79
C LEU A 52 4.36 19.52 -0.12
N PRO A 53 4.39 19.65 1.23
CA PRO A 53 5.63 19.86 1.96
C PRO A 53 6.68 18.80 1.63
N GLU A 54 7.96 19.18 1.68
CA GLU A 54 9.06 18.26 1.39
C GLU A 54 9.03 17.02 2.29
N THR A 55 8.64 17.17 3.55
CA THR A 55 8.45 16.07 4.49
C THR A 55 7.46 15.02 3.98
N VAL A 56 6.32 15.45 3.43
CA VAL A 56 5.30 14.56 2.87
C VAL A 56 5.79 13.91 1.57
N ARG A 57 6.49 14.66 0.71
CA ARG A 57 7.10 14.09 -0.50
C ARG A 57 8.14 13.02 -0.18
N ASN A 58 9.00 13.28 0.81
CA ASN A 58 10.01 12.34 1.27
C ASN A 58 9.38 11.12 1.95
N GLN A 59 8.26 11.28 2.65
CA GLN A 59 7.49 10.15 3.18
C GLN A 59 6.90 9.28 2.07
N GLU A 60 6.31 9.88 1.03
CA GLU A 60 5.78 9.15 -0.13
C GLU A 60 6.90 8.44 -0.93
N LEU A 61 8.05 9.09 -1.09
CA LEU A 61 9.22 8.46 -1.70
C LEU A 61 9.69 7.27 -0.86
N ARG A 62 9.88 7.45 0.45
CA ARG A 62 10.24 6.35 1.37
C ARG A 62 9.22 5.22 1.34
N ALA A 63 7.95 5.55 1.33
CA ALA A 63 6.83 4.63 1.18
C ALA A 63 6.92 3.78 -0.08
N SER A 64 7.22 4.41 -1.23
CA SER A 64 7.36 3.72 -2.51
C SER A 64 8.61 2.82 -2.60
N THR A 65 9.64 3.13 -1.82
CA THR A 65 10.88 2.33 -1.71
C THR A 65 10.84 1.24 -0.64
N LEU A 66 9.75 1.14 0.15
CA LEU A 66 9.66 0.12 1.19
C LEU A 66 9.64 -1.28 0.56
N PRO A 67 10.42 -2.23 1.08
CA PRO A 67 10.31 -3.60 0.66
C PRO A 67 8.91 -4.16 0.96
N LEU A 68 8.50 -5.11 0.14
CA LEU A 68 7.25 -5.84 0.26
C LEU A 68 7.47 -7.03 1.19
N TYR A 69 6.80 -7.03 2.34
CA TYR A 69 6.79 -8.14 3.27
C TYR A 69 5.66 -9.12 2.93
N ALA A 70 5.97 -10.40 2.92
CA ALA A 70 5.02 -11.48 2.67
C ALA A 70 5.19 -12.60 3.69
N TRP A 71 4.09 -13.05 4.27
CA TRP A 71 4.04 -14.22 5.14
C TRP A 71 3.81 -15.48 4.31
N ILE A 72 4.60 -16.51 4.60
CA ILE A 72 4.38 -17.87 4.14
C ILE A 72 3.25 -18.48 4.97
N ASN A 73 2.24 -18.98 4.29
CA ASN A 73 1.16 -19.72 4.95
C ASN A 73 1.62 -21.16 5.21
N THR A 74 2.28 -21.38 6.35
CA THR A 74 2.82 -22.68 6.77
C THR A 74 1.75 -23.75 6.95
N CYS A 75 0.48 -23.38 7.10
CA CYS A 75 -0.65 -24.33 7.11
C CYS A 75 -0.94 -24.93 5.72
N LYS A 76 -0.49 -24.29 4.64
CA LYS A 76 -0.74 -24.70 3.24
C LYS A 76 0.48 -25.24 2.51
N ILE A 77 1.66 -24.74 2.86
CA ILE A 77 2.90 -25.04 2.16
C ILE A 77 4.09 -24.91 3.11
N SER A 78 5.10 -25.76 2.94
CA SER A 78 6.35 -25.61 3.70
C SER A 78 7.17 -24.42 3.17
N PRO A 79 7.99 -23.76 4.01
CA PRO A 79 8.91 -22.73 3.56
C PRO A 79 9.85 -23.21 2.43
N GLU A 80 10.30 -24.46 2.51
CA GLU A 80 11.18 -25.11 1.52
C GLU A 80 10.50 -25.20 0.15
N ASP A 81 9.23 -25.61 0.10
CA ASP A 81 8.46 -25.67 -1.13
C ASP A 81 8.20 -24.27 -1.73
N VAL A 82 8.04 -23.25 -0.88
CA VAL A 82 7.96 -21.85 -1.34
C VAL A 82 9.28 -21.43 -1.98
N TYR A 83 10.43 -21.72 -1.36
CA TYR A 83 11.75 -21.41 -1.92
C TYR A 83 11.98 -22.12 -3.26
N TYR A 84 11.59 -23.40 -3.35
CA TYR A 84 11.67 -24.16 -4.59
C TYR A 84 10.79 -23.56 -5.69
N SER A 85 9.56 -23.18 -5.37
CA SER A 85 8.62 -22.56 -6.31
C SER A 85 9.11 -21.18 -6.80
N LEU A 86 9.67 -20.37 -5.90
CA LEU A 86 10.28 -19.08 -6.21
C LEU A 86 11.51 -19.26 -7.11
N ASN A 87 12.42 -20.18 -6.79
CA ASN A 87 13.59 -20.48 -7.61
C ASN A 87 13.21 -20.96 -9.02
N LYS A 88 12.20 -21.83 -9.13
CA LYS A 88 11.65 -22.28 -10.42
C LYS A 88 11.08 -21.12 -11.27
N LYS A 89 10.61 -20.06 -10.61
CA LYS A 89 10.11 -18.82 -11.25
C LYS A 89 11.20 -17.78 -11.51
N GLY A 90 12.46 -18.13 -11.23
CA GLY A 90 13.64 -17.28 -11.45
C GLY A 90 13.94 -16.32 -10.31
N TYR A 91 13.40 -16.55 -9.11
CA TYR A 91 13.70 -15.74 -7.93
C TYR A 91 14.91 -16.29 -7.16
N ASN A 92 15.89 -15.43 -6.87
CA ASN A 92 17.10 -15.81 -6.13
C ASN A 92 17.01 -15.36 -4.66
N LYS A 93 17.45 -16.23 -3.74
CA LYS A 93 17.54 -15.90 -2.31
C LYS A 93 18.79 -15.06 -2.05
N VAL A 94 18.63 -13.89 -1.43
CA VAL A 94 19.71 -12.97 -1.05
C VAL A 94 19.64 -12.63 0.44
N ASN A 95 20.75 -12.15 1.00
CA ASN A 95 20.80 -11.74 2.42
C ASN A 95 20.15 -10.36 2.66
N SER A 96 20.09 -9.52 1.62
CA SER A 96 19.47 -8.19 1.71
C SER A 96 18.91 -7.76 0.36
N VAL A 97 17.77 -7.10 0.38
CA VAL A 97 16.97 -6.73 -0.80
C VAL A 97 17.39 -5.38 -1.39
N LEU A 98 18.64 -4.98 -1.18
CA LEU A 98 19.17 -3.69 -1.63
C LEU A 98 19.42 -3.62 -3.14
N HIS A 99 19.40 -4.76 -3.84
CA HIS A 99 19.56 -4.83 -5.29
C HIS A 99 18.21 -4.67 -5.98
N ILE A 100 18.05 -3.54 -6.68
CA ILE A 100 16.77 -3.01 -7.14
C ILE A 100 16.31 -3.61 -8.49
N ASP A 101 17.11 -4.43 -9.16
CA ASP A 101 16.86 -4.81 -10.57
C ASP A 101 16.81 -6.31 -10.86
N GLU A 102 16.80 -7.15 -9.84
CA GLU A 102 16.77 -8.61 -10.01
C GLU A 102 15.54 -9.23 -9.33
N LYS A 103 15.05 -10.36 -9.86
CA LYS A 103 14.07 -11.19 -9.17
C LYS A 103 14.74 -11.81 -7.95
N VAL A 104 14.75 -11.09 -6.83
CA VAL A 104 15.38 -11.50 -5.58
C VAL A 104 14.41 -11.45 -4.42
N TYR A 105 14.70 -12.22 -3.39
CA TYR A 105 14.00 -12.18 -2.11
C TYR A 105 14.95 -12.45 -0.95
N ALA A 106 14.69 -11.85 0.20
CA ALA A 106 15.36 -12.18 1.46
C ALA A 106 14.39 -12.86 2.42
N VAL A 107 14.92 -13.64 3.34
CA VAL A 107 14.17 -14.20 4.48
C VAL A 107 14.46 -13.34 5.69
N ASP A 108 13.44 -13.00 6.46
CA ASP A 108 13.63 -12.23 7.69
C ASP A 108 14.47 -13.04 8.71
N GLN A 109 15.44 -12.39 9.34
CA GLN A 109 16.38 -13.05 10.26
C GLN A 109 15.68 -13.52 11.55
N HIS A 110 14.61 -12.85 11.96
CA HIS A 110 13.88 -13.13 13.19
C HIS A 110 12.60 -13.94 12.94
N CYS A 111 12.11 -14.00 11.69
CA CYS A 111 10.92 -14.75 11.29
C CYS A 111 11.15 -15.51 9.98
N TYR A 112 11.39 -16.83 10.07
CA TYR A 112 11.62 -17.71 8.91
C TYR A 112 10.42 -17.84 7.96
N ASP A 113 9.22 -17.52 8.46
CA ASP A 113 7.99 -17.51 7.65
C ASP A 113 7.76 -16.18 6.93
N VAL A 114 8.65 -15.20 7.10
CA VAL A 114 8.54 -13.88 6.48
C VAL A 114 9.57 -13.73 5.36
N LEU A 115 9.07 -13.40 4.18
CA LEU A 115 9.86 -13.06 3.00
C LEU A 115 9.78 -11.57 2.71
N ILE A 116 10.90 -11.05 2.24
CA ILE A 116 11.10 -9.64 1.92
C ILE A 116 11.43 -9.56 0.44
N PHE A 117 10.64 -8.81 -0.31
CA PHE A 117 10.80 -8.62 -1.77
C PHE A 117 10.99 -7.14 -2.10
N PRO A 118 11.65 -6.81 -3.22
CA PRO A 118 11.63 -5.46 -3.76
C PRO A 118 10.19 -5.03 -4.11
N SER A 119 9.85 -3.76 -3.91
CA SER A 119 8.48 -3.25 -4.16
C SER A 119 8.02 -3.42 -5.62
N HIS A 120 8.94 -3.33 -6.57
CA HIS A 120 8.63 -3.47 -8.01
C HIS A 120 8.16 -4.89 -8.40
N LEU A 121 8.54 -5.93 -7.64
CA LEU A 121 8.12 -7.32 -7.90
C LEU A 121 6.69 -7.63 -7.47
N LYS A 122 6.01 -6.69 -6.78
CA LYS A 122 4.64 -6.89 -6.29
C LYS A 122 3.68 -7.40 -7.37
N ASN A 123 3.69 -6.77 -8.55
CA ASN A 123 2.80 -7.15 -9.65
C ASN A 123 3.14 -8.52 -10.24
N ASP A 124 4.42 -8.91 -10.27
CA ASP A 124 4.84 -10.25 -10.72
C ASP A 124 4.35 -11.31 -9.72
N LEU A 125 4.57 -11.09 -8.42
CA LEU A 125 4.12 -11.99 -7.36
C LEU A 125 2.59 -12.16 -7.30
N LEU A 126 1.83 -11.08 -7.48
CA LEU A 126 0.35 -11.15 -7.53
C LEU A 126 -0.16 -12.08 -8.63
N ASN A 127 0.58 -12.22 -9.72
CA ASN A 127 0.21 -13.09 -10.84
C ASN A 127 0.57 -14.56 -10.60
N THR A 128 1.38 -14.86 -9.58
CA THR A 128 1.81 -16.22 -9.26
C THR A 128 0.74 -17.02 -8.52
N ASP A 129 0.78 -18.34 -8.69
CA ASP A 129 -0.06 -19.30 -7.96
C ASP A 129 0.20 -19.27 -6.45
N LEU A 130 1.40 -18.83 -6.02
CA LEU A 130 1.70 -18.67 -4.60
C LEU A 130 0.77 -17.62 -3.97
N PHE A 131 0.52 -16.53 -4.67
CA PHE A 131 -0.41 -15.51 -4.18
C PHE A 131 -1.88 -15.93 -4.38
N LYS A 132 -2.22 -16.42 -5.58
CA LYS A 132 -3.61 -16.82 -5.92
C LYS A 132 -4.16 -17.95 -5.04
N ASP A 133 -3.30 -18.88 -4.62
CA ASP A 133 -3.67 -19.99 -3.73
C ASP A 133 -3.61 -19.62 -2.24
N TYR A 134 -3.32 -18.35 -1.91
CA TYR A 134 -3.11 -17.85 -0.54
C TYR A 134 -1.98 -18.59 0.20
N LYS A 135 -0.95 -19.01 -0.54
CA LYS A 135 0.28 -19.61 0.01
C LYS A 135 1.27 -18.52 0.47
N LEU A 136 1.23 -17.36 -0.19
CA LEU A 136 1.89 -16.12 0.24
C LEU A 136 0.85 -15.04 0.53
N ILE A 137 1.00 -14.36 1.66
CA ILE A 137 0.10 -13.31 2.13
C ILE A 137 0.90 -12.03 2.31
N PHE A 138 0.55 -10.96 1.57
CA PHE A 138 1.23 -9.69 1.75
C PHE A 138 0.82 -8.98 3.03
N GLN A 139 1.82 -8.47 3.75
CA GLN A 139 1.58 -7.60 4.89
C GLN A 139 1.24 -6.19 4.39
N VAL A 140 0.16 -5.63 4.93
CA VAL A 140 -0.17 -4.21 4.72
C VAL A 140 0.92 -3.39 5.43
N ASN A 141 1.68 -2.60 4.68
CA ASN A 141 2.61 -1.63 5.26
C ASN A 141 1.78 -0.57 6.00
N ILE A 142 1.63 -0.74 7.32
CA ILE A 142 1.09 0.29 8.19
C ILE A 142 2.21 1.31 8.40
N TYR A 143 2.03 2.52 7.88
CA TYR A 143 2.91 3.66 8.18
C TYR A 143 2.80 3.99 9.67
N PHE A 144 3.62 3.35 10.51
CA PHE A 144 3.84 3.85 11.86
C PHE A 144 4.77 5.05 11.75
N HIS A 145 4.17 6.23 11.89
CA HIS A 145 4.88 7.46 12.17
C HIS A 145 5.51 7.34 13.57
N CYS A 146 6.70 6.75 13.66
CA CYS A 146 7.55 7.00 14.82
C CYS A 146 8.16 8.39 14.61
N GLY A 147 7.45 9.42 15.09
CA GLY A 147 8.00 10.74 15.26
C GLY A 147 9.22 10.64 16.18
N SER A 148 10.41 10.67 15.58
CA SER A 148 11.66 10.83 16.31
C SER A 148 12.13 12.27 16.14
N GLN A 149 11.85 13.04 17.20
CA GLN A 149 12.45 14.30 17.66
C GLN A 149 12.32 15.55 16.79
#